data_AF-A0A951CHX8-F1
#
_entry.id   AF-A0A951CHX8-F1
#
_cell.length_a   1.000
_cell.length_b   1.000
_cell.length_c   1.000
_cell.angle_alpha   90.00
_cell.angle_beta   90.00
_cell.angle_gamma   90.00
#
_symmetry.space_group_name_H-M   'P 1'
#
loop_
_entity.id
_entity.type
_entity.pdbx_description
1 polymer ?
#
loop_
_entity_poly.entity_id
_entity_poly.type
_entity_poly.pdbx_seq_one_letter_code
_entity_poly.pdbx_strand_id
1 'polypeptide(L)'
;HLLNRQNTPTALASWGAAWKSDDAVGAVKIVPPQEGMKGIDLAAAVAASDASDCKGTFLSGRESDLVDSDVVFRGFAKCEDSEGLRASLYFIVPRTKGGFVLFSVLAQGKPDAVSATSDDKLANYRKAALTSVNY
;
A
#
# COMPACT_ATOMS: atom_id res chain seq x y z
N HIS A 1 15.63 1.19 -6.36
CA HIS A 1 16.68 0.38 -5.72
C HIS A 1 16.11 -0.34 -4.52
N LEU A 2 16.46 -1.62 -4.31
CA LEU A 2 16.07 -2.37 -3.10
C LEU A 2 16.81 -1.81 -1.89
N LEU A 3 16.14 -1.72 -0.74
CA LEU A 3 16.73 -1.26 0.49
C LEU A 3 17.27 -2.46 1.28
N ASN A 4 18.51 -2.34 1.75
CA ASN A 4 19.02 -3.24 2.78
C ASN A 4 18.45 -2.82 4.14
N ARG A 5 18.61 -3.68 5.16
CA ARG A 5 18.06 -3.43 6.50
C ARG A 5 18.52 -2.12 7.14
N GLN A 6 19.74 -1.67 6.87
CA GLN A 6 20.31 -0.44 7.43
C GLN A 6 19.70 0.81 6.78
N ASN A 7 19.27 0.70 5.54
CA ASN A 7 18.70 1.80 4.74
C ASN A 7 17.16 1.79 4.74
N THR A 8 16.53 0.76 5.30
CA THR A 8 15.06 0.70 5.47
C THR A 8 14.63 1.64 6.60
N PRO A 9 13.71 2.60 6.35
CA PRO A 9 13.15 3.44 7.42
C PRO A 9 12.56 2.62 8.56
N THR A 10 12.69 3.09 9.80
CA THR A 10 12.22 2.36 11.00
C THR A 10 10.74 1.98 10.92
N ALA A 11 9.90 2.84 10.35
CA ALA A 11 8.47 2.57 10.13
C ALA A 11 8.22 1.31 9.26
N LEU A 12 9.19 0.95 8.41
CA LEU A 12 9.15 -0.21 7.54
C LEU A 12 9.99 -1.39 8.05
N ALA A 13 10.59 -1.31 9.24
CA ALA A 13 11.48 -2.36 9.75
C ALA A 13 10.78 -3.71 9.98
N SER A 14 9.46 -3.72 10.16
CA SER A 14 8.63 -4.93 10.27
C SER A 14 8.14 -5.46 8.91
N TRP A 15 8.46 -4.78 7.82
CA TRP A 15 8.09 -5.18 6.46
C TRP A 15 9.14 -6.13 5.89
N GLY A 16 8.71 -7.07 5.04
CA GLY A 16 9.58 -8.13 4.53
C GLY A 16 10.60 -7.62 3.51
N ALA A 17 10.19 -6.68 2.65
CA ALA A 17 11.05 -6.04 1.67
C ALA A 17 10.65 -4.58 1.49
N ALA A 18 11.62 -3.71 1.19
CA ALA A 18 11.40 -2.31 0.88
C ALA A 18 12.27 -1.88 -0.32
N TRP A 19 11.77 -0.91 -1.08
CA TRP A 19 12.48 -0.30 -2.19
C TRP A 19 12.25 1.20 -2.19
N LYS A 20 13.13 1.93 -2.88
CA LYS A 20 13.01 3.37 -3.07
C LYS A 20 13.33 3.75 -4.51
N SER A 21 12.66 4.78 -5.01
CA SER A 21 12.99 5.54 -6.21
C SER A 21 13.17 7.02 -5.84
N ASP A 22 13.38 7.87 -6.83
CA ASP A 22 13.53 9.31 -6.60
C ASP A 22 12.22 9.94 -6.09
N ASP A 23 11.06 9.39 -6.48
CA ASP A 23 9.75 9.96 -6.15
C ASP A 23 8.94 9.14 -5.11
N ALA A 24 9.38 7.92 -4.76
CA ALA A 24 8.59 7.05 -3.89
C ALA A 24 9.42 6.05 -3.06
N VAL A 25 8.85 5.61 -1.95
CA VAL A 25 9.29 4.45 -1.17
C VAL A 25 8.17 3.43 -1.21
N GLY A 26 8.50 2.17 -1.50
CA GLY A 26 7.53 1.09 -1.41
C GLY A 26 7.99 -0.02 -0.50
N ALA A 27 7.03 -0.81 -0.02
CA ALA A 27 7.31 -1.95 0.83
C ALA A 27 6.27 -3.06 0.66
N VAL A 28 6.67 -4.28 1.02
CA VAL A 28 5.81 -5.48 1.08
C VAL A 28 5.78 -6.07 2.48
N LYS A 29 4.59 -6.36 2.99
CA LYS A 29 4.37 -7.00 4.29
C LYS A 29 3.47 -8.22 4.15
N ILE A 30 3.86 -9.31 4.79
CA ILE A 30 2.97 -10.46 4.99
C ILE A 30 2.16 -10.20 6.26
N VAL A 31 0.84 -10.19 6.12
CA VAL A 31 -0.09 -10.09 7.23
C VAL A 31 -0.57 -11.50 7.55
N PRO A 32 -0.32 -12.03 8.76
CA PRO A 32 -0.75 -13.37 9.14
C PRO A 32 -2.28 -13.47 9.17
N PRO A 33 -2.85 -14.67 9.02
CA PRO A 33 -4.29 -14.86 9.16
C PRO A 33 -4.75 -14.43 10.55
N GLN A 34 -5.84 -13.67 10.59
CA GLN A 34 -6.56 -13.31 11.80
C GLN A 34 -8.03 -13.68 11.63
N GLU A 35 -8.64 -14.22 12.68
CA GLU A 35 -10.03 -14.68 12.62
C GLU A 35 -10.97 -13.54 12.23
N GLY A 36 -11.83 -13.78 11.24
CA GLY A 36 -12.82 -12.81 10.77
C GLY A 36 -12.28 -11.61 9.96
N MET A 37 -10.96 -11.44 9.84
CA MET A 37 -10.39 -10.30 9.09
C MET A 37 -10.56 -10.45 7.58
N LYS A 38 -11.23 -9.48 6.95
CA LYS A 38 -11.30 -9.38 5.48
C LYS A 38 -10.25 -8.40 4.97
N GLY A 39 -9.85 -8.54 3.70
CA GLY A 39 -8.85 -7.65 3.10
C GLY A 39 -9.30 -6.18 3.06
N ILE A 40 -10.61 -5.92 2.94
CA ILE A 40 -11.16 -4.56 3.00
C ILE A 40 -11.07 -3.95 4.42
N ASP A 41 -11.10 -4.78 5.46
CA ASP A 41 -10.91 -4.34 6.85
C ASP A 41 -9.45 -3.99 7.09
N LEU A 42 -8.53 -4.76 6.52
CA LEU A 42 -7.10 -4.45 6.52
C LEU A 42 -6.82 -3.14 5.77
N ALA A 43 -7.47 -2.89 4.62
CA ALA A 43 -7.39 -1.61 3.90
C ALA A 43 -7.87 -0.43 4.76
N ALA A 44 -8.95 -0.62 5.53
CA ALA A 44 -9.46 0.39 6.45
C ALA A 44 -8.49 0.63 7.62
N ALA A 45 -7.88 -0.42 8.17
CA ALA A 45 -6.89 -0.30 9.24
C ALA A 45 -5.62 0.45 8.80
N VAL A 46 -5.14 0.23 7.58
CA VAL A 46 -4.02 0.98 7.00
C VAL A 46 -4.38 2.47 6.88
N ALA A 47 -5.54 2.80 6.30
CA ALA A 47 -6.00 4.18 6.20
C ALA A 47 -6.17 4.85 7.58
N ALA A 48 -6.66 4.11 8.58
CA ALA A 48 -6.81 4.62 9.94
C ALA A 48 -5.46 4.94 10.59
N SER A 49 -4.43 4.13 10.33
CA SER A 49 -3.06 4.40 10.77
C SER A 49 -2.49 5.65 10.08
N ASP A 50 -2.69 5.80 8.77
CA ASP A 50 -2.25 6.99 8.04
C ASP A 50 -2.97 8.26 8.56
N ALA A 51 -4.25 8.12 8.94
CA ALA A 51 -5.04 9.22 9.51
C ALA A 51 -4.53 9.67 10.88
N SER A 52 -4.14 8.74 11.77
CA SER A 52 -3.64 9.11 13.11
C SER A 52 -2.33 9.92 13.06
N ASP A 53 -1.55 9.68 12.02
CA ASP A 53 -0.26 10.33 11.78
C ASP A 53 -0.39 11.62 10.95
N CYS A 54 -1.60 11.95 10.50
CA CYS A 54 -1.88 13.17 9.76
C CYS A 54 -2.29 14.31 10.70
N LYS A 55 -1.62 15.48 10.60
CA LYS A 55 -1.92 16.65 11.43
C LYS A 55 -2.71 17.74 10.72
N GLY A 56 -3.09 17.49 9.46
CA GLY A 56 -3.82 18.43 8.61
C GLY A 56 -4.99 17.77 7.90
N THR A 57 -5.19 18.12 6.62
CA THR A 57 -6.30 17.60 5.82
C THR A 57 -6.01 16.18 5.37
N PHE A 58 -6.93 15.27 5.68
CA PHE A 58 -6.81 13.85 5.35
C PHE A 58 -7.91 13.41 4.40
N LEU A 59 -7.54 12.66 3.37
CA LEU A 59 -8.45 12.02 2.42
C LEU A 59 -8.03 10.56 2.23
N SER A 60 -8.98 9.64 2.27
CA SER A 60 -8.72 8.23 1.97
C SER A 60 -9.84 7.60 1.16
N GLY A 61 -9.53 6.48 0.52
CA GLY A 61 -10.50 5.67 -0.21
C GLY A 61 -10.02 4.23 -0.30
N ARG A 62 -10.97 3.32 -0.50
CA ARG A 62 -10.70 1.89 -0.65
C ARG A 62 -11.73 1.25 -1.56
N GLU A 63 -11.31 0.23 -2.30
CA GLU A 63 -12.19 -0.57 -3.14
C GLU A 63 -11.67 -2.00 -3.27
N SER A 64 -12.50 -2.86 -3.84
CA SER A 64 -12.17 -4.24 -4.18
C SER A 64 -12.38 -4.44 -5.68
N ASP A 65 -11.34 -4.90 -6.35
CA ASP A 65 -11.34 -5.20 -7.78
C ASP A 65 -11.24 -6.71 -8.01
N LEU A 66 -11.85 -7.19 -9.09
CA LEU A 66 -11.56 -8.51 -9.64
C LEU A 66 -10.47 -8.39 -10.70
N VAL A 67 -9.37 -9.11 -10.52
CA VAL A 67 -8.20 -9.13 -11.41
C VAL A 67 -7.89 -10.58 -11.72
N ASP A 68 -8.02 -10.99 -12.99
CA ASP A 68 -7.84 -12.39 -13.43
C ASP A 68 -8.66 -13.41 -12.59
N SER A 69 -9.87 -13.02 -12.16
CA SER A 69 -10.79 -13.76 -11.27
C SER A 69 -10.44 -13.79 -9.79
N ASP A 70 -9.32 -13.17 -9.38
CA ASP A 70 -8.93 -13.03 -7.98
C ASP A 70 -9.30 -11.64 -7.44
N VAL A 71 -9.63 -11.57 -6.14
CA VAL A 71 -9.93 -10.30 -5.49
C VAL A 71 -8.64 -9.60 -5.07
N VAL A 72 -8.45 -8.37 -5.55
CA VAL A 72 -7.41 -7.45 -5.07
C VAL A 72 -8.10 -6.30 -4.37
N PHE A 73 -7.81 -6.09 -3.09
CA PHE A 73 -8.27 -4.90 -2.38
C PHE A 73 -7.24 -3.80 -2.58
N ARG A 74 -7.69 -2.59 -2.88
CA ARG A 74 -6.80 -1.43 -2.95
C ARG A 74 -7.32 -0.30 -2.11
N GLY A 75 -6.43 0.62 -1.77
CA GLY A 75 -6.83 1.91 -1.24
C GLY A 75 -5.72 2.93 -1.36
N PHE A 76 -6.07 4.12 -0.91
CA PHE A 76 -5.17 5.25 -0.90
C PHE A 76 -5.43 6.10 0.34
N ALA A 77 -4.40 6.80 0.78
CA ALA A 77 -4.53 7.90 1.72
C ALA A 77 -3.70 9.10 1.25
N LYS A 78 -4.16 10.30 1.57
CA LYS A 78 -3.48 11.57 1.34
C LYS A 78 -3.55 12.39 2.62
N CYS A 79 -2.41 12.92 3.03
CA CYS A 79 -2.30 13.84 4.15
C CYS A 79 -1.59 15.10 3.67
N GLU A 80 -2.24 16.24 3.85
CA GLU A 80 -1.66 17.56 3.60
C GLU A 80 -1.58 18.33 4.91
N ASP A 81 -0.36 18.56 5.40
CA ASP A 81 -0.08 19.29 6.63
C ASP A 81 1.14 20.21 6.48
N SER A 82 1.67 20.74 7.59
CA SER A 82 2.84 21.63 7.59
C SER A 82 4.12 21.00 7.05
N GLU A 83 4.21 19.66 7.01
CA GLU A 83 5.35 18.92 6.43
C GLU A 83 5.18 18.71 4.91
N GLY A 84 4.03 19.12 4.36
CA GLY A 84 3.68 19.01 2.94
C GLY A 84 2.73 17.86 2.65
N LEU A 85 2.61 17.54 1.36
CA LEU A 85 1.73 16.48 0.89
C LEU A 85 2.41 15.12 0.93
N ARG A 86 1.80 14.19 1.66
CA ARG A 86 2.16 12.77 1.71
C ARG A 86 1.00 11.95 1.16
N ALA A 87 1.30 10.98 0.32
CA ALA A 87 0.26 10.14 -0.26
C ALA A 87 0.70 8.67 -0.32
N SER A 88 -0.21 7.77 0.04
CA SER A 88 -0.01 6.33 0.04
C SER A 88 -0.97 5.64 -0.92
N LEU A 89 -0.48 4.62 -1.61
CA LEU A 89 -1.25 3.63 -2.35
C LEU A 89 -0.96 2.27 -1.75
N TYR A 90 -1.98 1.46 -1.55
CA TYR A 90 -1.79 0.10 -1.05
C TYR A 90 -2.66 -0.91 -1.79
N PHE A 91 -2.10 -2.11 -1.96
CA PHE A 91 -2.74 -3.26 -2.59
C PHE A 91 -2.64 -4.44 -1.63
N ILE A 92 -3.73 -5.17 -1.46
CA ILE A 92 -3.85 -6.28 -0.53
C ILE A 92 -4.37 -7.48 -1.31
N VAL A 93 -3.58 -8.54 -1.32
CA VAL A 93 -3.90 -9.78 -2.03
C VAL A 93 -4.04 -10.91 -0.99
N PRO A 94 -5.14 -11.68 -1.03
CA PRO A 94 -5.29 -12.88 -0.21
C PRO A 94 -4.18 -13.90 -0.49
N ARG A 95 -3.77 -14.65 0.53
CA ARG A 95 -2.83 -15.78 0.37
C ARG A 95 -3.57 -17.11 0.46
N THR A 96 -3.11 -18.09 -0.32
CA THR A 96 -3.65 -19.47 -0.31
C THR A 96 -3.63 -20.12 1.07
N LYS A 97 -2.59 -19.86 1.88
CA LYS A 97 -2.45 -20.36 3.26
C LYS A 97 -3.12 -19.45 4.32
N GLY A 98 -3.99 -18.53 3.90
CA GLY A 98 -4.61 -17.53 4.75
C GLY A 98 -3.72 -16.31 5.02
N GLY A 99 -4.36 -15.24 5.51
CA GLY A 99 -3.73 -13.93 5.64
C GLY A 99 -3.60 -13.21 4.30
N PHE A 100 -2.75 -12.18 4.26
CA PHE A 100 -2.64 -11.28 3.11
C PHE A 100 -1.20 -10.91 2.81
N VAL A 101 -0.94 -10.49 1.57
CA VAL A 101 0.24 -9.69 1.24
C VAL A 101 -0.22 -8.26 1.00
N LEU A 102 0.37 -7.34 1.75
CA LEU A 102 0.16 -5.90 1.66
C LEU A 102 1.35 -5.27 0.93
N PHE A 103 1.08 -4.67 -0.22
CA PHE A 103 1.99 -3.78 -0.94
C PHE A 103 1.62 -2.35 -0.58
N SER A 104 2.61 -1.52 -0.30
CA SER A 104 2.42 -0.09 -0.07
C SER A 104 3.44 0.71 -0.87
N VAL A 105 3.00 1.85 -1.39
CA VAL A 105 3.81 2.86 -2.08
C VAL A 105 3.49 4.20 -1.47
N LEU A 106 4.49 4.85 -0.89
CA LEU A 106 4.44 6.18 -0.31
C LEU A 106 5.17 7.16 -1.23
N ALA A 107 4.49 8.22 -1.64
CA ALA A 107 5.07 9.35 -2.36
C ALA A 107 5.05 10.60 -1.48
N GLN A 108 6.08 11.44 -1.59
CA GLN A 108 6.20 12.72 -0.88
C GLN A 108 6.32 13.86 -1.91
N GLY A 109 5.65 14.98 -1.65
CA GLY A 109 5.90 16.25 -2.34
C GLY A 109 5.26 16.45 -3.72
N LYS A 110 4.61 15.43 -4.33
CA LYS A 110 3.86 15.59 -5.59
C LYS A 110 2.45 15.00 -5.49
N PRO A 111 1.37 15.80 -5.59
CA PRO A 111 -0.01 15.33 -5.55
C PRO A 111 -0.32 14.28 -6.61
N ASP A 112 0.29 14.44 -7.79
CA ASP A 112 0.03 13.61 -8.96
C ASP A 112 0.65 12.21 -8.86
N ALA A 113 1.61 11.96 -7.97
CA ALA A 113 2.22 10.63 -7.87
C ALA A 113 1.23 9.55 -7.37
N VAL A 114 0.19 9.95 -6.62
CA VAL A 114 -0.82 9.03 -6.07
C VAL A 114 -2.20 9.23 -6.69
N SER A 115 -2.59 10.45 -7.11
CA SER A 115 -3.81 10.64 -7.92
C SER A 115 -3.64 10.42 -9.42
N ALA A 116 -2.44 10.54 -9.99
CA ALA A 116 -2.18 10.39 -11.43
C ALA A 116 -1.49 9.07 -11.76
N THR A 117 -1.75 8.04 -10.96
CA THR A 117 -1.51 6.68 -11.44
C THR A 117 -2.62 6.41 -12.45
N SER A 118 -2.31 6.50 -13.75
CA SER A 118 -3.27 6.18 -14.80
C SER A 118 -3.88 4.80 -14.55
N ASP A 119 -5.10 4.56 -15.02
CA ASP A 119 -5.77 3.27 -14.86
C ASP A 119 -4.89 2.11 -15.32
N ASP A 120 -4.11 2.30 -16.39
CA ASP A 120 -3.13 1.32 -16.88
C ASP A 120 -2.01 1.02 -15.85
N LYS A 121 -1.49 2.04 -15.17
CA LYS A 121 -0.47 1.84 -14.13
C LYS A 121 -1.09 1.16 -12.90
N LEU A 122 -2.31 1.53 -12.52
CA LEU A 122 -3.04 0.86 -11.43
C LEU A 122 -3.29 -0.61 -11.77
N ALA A 123 -3.72 -0.92 -13.00
CA ALA A 123 -3.90 -2.28 -13.49
C ALA A 123 -2.59 -3.07 -13.44
N ASN A 124 -1.46 -2.47 -13.84
CA ASN A 124 -0.15 -3.10 -13.76
C ASN A 124 0.27 -3.37 -12.31
N TYR A 125 0.02 -2.46 -11.37
CA TYR A 125 0.31 -2.69 -9.95
C TYR A 125 -0.55 -3.81 -9.35
N ARG A 126 -1.84 -3.85 -9.69
CA ARG A 126 -2.75 -4.94 -9.27
C ARG A 126 -2.27 -6.29 -9.80
N LYS A 127 -1.95 -6.36 -11.10
CA LYS A 127 -1.44 -7.58 -11.74
C LYS A 127 -0.10 -8.03 -11.15
N ALA A 128 0.82 -7.10 -10.91
CA ALA A 128 2.11 -7.41 -10.29
C ALA A 128 1.95 -7.94 -8.85
N ALA A 129 1.07 -7.33 -8.06
CA ALA A 129 0.75 -7.79 -6.72
C ALA A 129 0.20 -9.23 -6.73
N LEU A 130 -0.78 -9.50 -7.61
CA LEU A 130 -1.34 -10.85 -7.76
C LEU A 130 -0.29 -11.87 -8.22
N THR A 131 0.50 -11.52 -9.23
CA THR A 131 1.55 -12.40 -9.78
C THR A 131 2.57 -12.79 -8.70
N SER A 132 2.95 -11.86 -7.83
CA SER A 132 3.97 -12.10 -6.80
C SER A 132 3.59 -13.10 -5.71
N VAL A 133 2.30 -13.46 -5.60
CA VAL A 133 1.81 -14.42 -4.58
C VAL A 133 1.42 -15.78 -5.17
N ASN A 134 1.41 -15.92 -6.49
CA ASN A 134 1.02 -17.12 -7.23
C ASN A 134 2.22 -17.93 -7.77
N TYR A 135 3.43 -17.64 -7.32
CA TYR A 135 4.65 -18.42 -7.59
C TYR A 135 5.03 -19.34 -6.42
#